data_AF-A0A8I0TAB7-F1
#
_entry.id   AF-A0A8I0TAB7-F1
#
_cell.length_a   1.000
_cell.length_b   1.000
_cell.length_c   1.000
_cell.angle_alpha   90.00
_cell.angle_beta   90.00
_cell.angle_gamma   90.00
#
_symmetry.space_group_name_H-M   'P 1'
#
loop_
_entity.id
_entity.type
_entity.pdbx_description
1 polymer ?
#
loop_
_entity_poly.entity_id
_entity_poly.type
_entity_poly.pdbx_seq_one_letter_code
_entity_poly.pdbx_strand_id
1 'polypeptide(L)'
;MNAPVANQEFKADGGKLRPTLLFKGMPRALLLVIAVLAYGEQKYEAHSWKRVEGERYEDAKLRHMLEVMADLGITDDESGLLHLAHEACNALFLLEQAAAALSPNEFRELLRFNPPPLGHKQK
;
A
#
# COMPACT_ATOMS: atom_id res chain seq x y z
N MET A 1 -35.59 -19.30 25.77
CA MET A 1 -34.87 -18.12 25.23
C MET A 1 -33.55 -18.63 24.66
N ASN A 2 -33.31 -18.37 23.38
CA ASN A 2 -31.97 -18.33 22.75
C ASN A 2 -32.16 -17.58 21.42
N ALA A 3 -31.37 -16.54 21.20
CA ALA A 3 -31.40 -15.77 19.96
C ALA A 3 -30.91 -16.64 18.79
N PRO A 4 -31.46 -16.49 17.57
CA PRO A 4 -31.07 -17.31 16.44
C PRO A 4 -29.64 -16.98 15.97
N VAL A 5 -28.84 -18.03 15.75
CA VAL A 5 -27.49 -17.96 15.17
C VAL A 5 -27.64 -17.68 13.67
N ALA A 6 -26.97 -16.64 13.16
CA ALA A 6 -27.00 -16.31 11.73
C ALA A 6 -26.41 -17.45 10.89
N ASN A 7 -27.16 -17.92 9.88
CA ASN A 7 -26.69 -18.93 8.93
C ASN A 7 -25.58 -18.34 8.05
N GLN A 8 -24.33 -18.81 8.22
CA GLN A 8 -23.17 -18.42 7.41
C GLN A 8 -23.09 -19.14 6.05
N GLU A 9 -24.06 -20.01 5.70
CA GLU A 9 -24.01 -20.85 4.50
C GLU A 9 -23.87 -20.09 3.17
N PHE A 10 -24.31 -18.83 3.05
CA PHE A 10 -24.20 -18.07 1.80
C PHE A 10 -23.64 -16.66 1.99
N LYS A 11 -22.35 -16.57 2.30
CA LYS A 11 -21.59 -15.34 2.11
C LYS A 11 -21.13 -15.24 0.64
N ALA A 12 -21.85 -14.46 -0.18
CA ALA A 12 -21.45 -14.17 -1.56
C ALA A 12 -20.32 -13.11 -1.58
N ASP A 13 -19.08 -13.56 -1.43
CA ASP A 13 -17.87 -12.72 -1.51
C ASP A 13 -17.23 -12.70 -2.91
N GLY A 14 -17.85 -13.36 -3.89
CA GLY A 14 -17.41 -13.34 -5.28
C GLY A 14 -17.28 -11.90 -5.80
N GLY A 15 -16.09 -11.55 -6.29
CA GLY A 15 -15.79 -10.22 -6.84
C GLY A 15 -15.49 -9.14 -5.80
N LYS A 16 -15.55 -9.42 -4.49
CA LYS A 16 -15.19 -8.44 -3.45
C LYS A 16 -13.69 -8.44 -3.19
N LEU A 17 -13.14 -7.26 -2.89
CA LEU A 17 -11.79 -7.14 -2.36
C LEU A 17 -11.65 -7.99 -1.09
N ARG A 18 -10.49 -8.64 -0.94
CA ARG A 18 -10.17 -9.49 0.22
C ARG A 18 -9.02 -8.86 1.02
N PRO A 19 -9.29 -7.94 1.97
CA PRO A 19 -8.25 -7.23 2.72
C PRO A 19 -7.28 -8.16 3.46
N THR A 20 -7.72 -9.36 3.83
CA THR A 20 -6.87 -10.34 4.52
C THR A 20 -5.66 -10.78 3.69
N LEU A 21 -5.72 -10.73 2.35
CA LEU A 21 -4.56 -11.01 1.50
C LEU A 21 -3.41 -10.03 1.74
N LEU A 22 -3.74 -8.78 2.05
CA LEU A 22 -2.76 -7.76 2.43
C LEU A 22 -2.43 -7.83 3.92
N PHE A 23 -3.42 -7.66 4.79
CA PHE A 23 -3.18 -7.50 6.23
C PHE A 23 -2.69 -8.78 6.93
N LYS A 24 -3.17 -9.96 6.53
CA LYS A 24 -2.70 -11.24 7.08
C LYS A 24 -1.59 -11.88 6.24
N GLY A 25 -1.59 -11.65 4.92
CA GLY A 25 -0.58 -12.20 4.01
C GLY A 25 0.77 -11.46 4.05
N MET A 26 0.76 -10.15 4.33
CA MET A 26 1.95 -9.30 4.25
C MET A 26 2.21 -8.45 5.51
N PRO A 27 2.07 -8.97 6.74
CA PRO A 27 2.17 -8.16 7.96
C PRO A 27 3.57 -7.53 8.15
N ARG A 28 4.66 -8.21 7.76
CA ARG A 28 6.03 -7.68 7.92
C ARG A 28 6.28 -6.47 7.02
N ALA A 29 5.84 -6.52 5.76
CA ALA A 29 5.97 -5.41 4.83
C ALA A 29 5.17 -4.19 5.32
N LEU A 30 3.96 -4.42 5.83
CA LEU A 30 3.14 -3.35 6.43
C LEU A 30 3.83 -2.71 7.64
N LEU A 31 4.44 -3.50 8.54
CA LEU A 31 5.19 -2.97 9.68
C LEU A 31 6.39 -2.12 9.23
N LEU A 32 7.08 -2.50 8.16
CA LEU A 32 8.20 -1.73 7.61
C LEU A 32 7.74 -0.37 7.05
N VAL A 33 6.62 -0.33 6.32
CA VAL A 33 6.02 0.94 5.86
C VAL A 33 5.58 1.80 7.05
N ILE A 34 4.98 1.19 8.07
CA ILE A 34 4.59 1.88 9.31
C ILE A 34 5.81 2.48 10.03
N ALA A 35 6.95 1.79 10.03
CA ALA A 35 8.18 2.32 10.62
C ALA A 35 8.67 3.58 9.88
N VAL A 36 8.60 3.61 8.55
CA VAL A 36 8.91 4.81 7.75
C VAL A 36 7.96 5.96 8.08
N LEU A 37 6.65 5.69 8.20
CA LEU A 37 5.66 6.69 8.60
C LEU A 37 5.93 7.24 10.01
N ALA A 38 6.28 6.37 10.97
CA ALA A 38 6.60 6.77 12.34
C ALA A 38 7.88 7.62 12.40
N TYR A 39 8.91 7.27 11.63
CA TYR A 39 10.11 8.09 11.49
C TYR A 39 9.78 9.47 10.90
N GLY A 40 8.95 9.50 9.84
CA GLY A 40 8.50 10.75 9.22
C GLY A 40 7.66 11.63 10.16
N GLU A 41 6.80 11.04 10.99
CA GLU A 41 6.05 11.75 12.03
C GLU A 41 6.98 12.41 13.05
N GLN A 42 7.98 11.67 13.54
CA GLN A 42 8.95 12.19 14.51
C GLN A 42 9.81 13.32 13.93
N LYS A 43 10.22 13.19 12.66
CA LYS A 43 11.08 14.16 11.97
C LYS A 43 10.32 15.42 11.54
N TYR A 44 9.04 15.27 11.20
CA TYR A 44 8.20 16.34 10.67
C TYR A 44 6.93 16.50 11.52
N GLU A 45 5.81 15.96 11.04
CA GLU A 45 4.49 16.00 11.68
C GLU A 45 3.64 14.87 11.07
N ALA A 46 2.73 14.28 11.85
CA ALA A 46 1.77 13.30 11.37
C ALA A 46 1.02 13.82 10.12
N HIS A 47 0.94 13.00 9.08
CA HIS A 47 0.27 13.32 7.82
C HIS A 47 0.76 14.57 7.06
N SER A 48 1.89 15.18 7.45
CA SER A 48 2.49 16.32 6.73
C SER A 48 2.77 16.03 5.26
N TRP A 49 2.95 14.74 4.91
CA TRP A 49 3.14 14.28 3.55
C TRP A 49 2.02 14.66 2.57
N LYS A 50 0.81 14.90 3.07
CA LYS A 50 -0.34 15.34 2.25
C LYS A 50 -0.14 16.73 1.63
N ARG A 51 0.75 17.55 2.19
CA ARG A 51 1.02 18.94 1.74
C ARG A 51 2.21 19.04 0.79
N VAL A 52 2.77 17.90 0.38
CA VAL A 52 3.98 17.82 -0.44
C VAL A 52 3.60 17.41 -1.85
N GLU A 53 4.12 18.13 -2.85
CA GLU A 53 3.91 17.85 -4.26
C GLU A 53 4.39 16.44 -4.65
N GLY A 54 3.65 15.78 -5.56
CA GLY A 54 3.91 14.39 -5.98
C GLY A 54 5.32 14.18 -6.54
N GLU A 55 5.84 15.11 -7.34
CA GLU A 55 7.20 15.05 -7.90
C GLU A 55 8.28 14.85 -6.83
N ARG A 56 8.08 15.41 -5.62
CA ARG A 56 9.04 15.23 -4.51
C ARG A 56 9.05 13.79 -3.99
N TYR A 57 7.94 13.08 -4.08
CA TYR A 57 7.86 11.66 -3.73
C TYR A 57 8.35 10.76 -4.86
N GLU A 58 8.19 11.15 -6.12
CA GLU A 58 8.84 10.46 -7.24
C GLU A 58 10.35 10.50 -7.08
N ASP A 59 10.91 11.69 -6.89
CA ASP A 59 12.35 11.87 -6.64
C ASP A 59 12.84 11.10 -5.41
N ALA A 60 12.10 11.14 -4.29
CA ALA A 60 12.45 10.40 -3.08
C ALA A 60 12.44 8.89 -3.30
N LYS A 61 11.43 8.36 -4.01
CA LYS A 61 11.37 6.94 -4.38
C LYS A 61 12.54 6.56 -5.29
N LEU A 62 12.83 7.37 -6.31
CA LEU A 62 13.92 7.10 -7.26
C LEU A 62 15.28 7.09 -6.57
N ARG A 63 15.55 7.98 -5.60
CA ARG A 63 16.82 7.96 -4.84
C ARG A 63 17.04 6.64 -4.10
N HIS A 64 16.05 6.15 -3.35
CA HIS A 64 16.18 4.87 -2.64
C HIS A 64 16.32 3.68 -3.59
N MET A 65 15.60 3.69 -4.71
CA MET A 65 15.76 2.65 -5.74
C MET A 65 17.19 2.65 -6.32
N LEU A 66 17.72 3.82 -6.66
CA LEU A 66 19.04 3.96 -7.25
C LEU A 66 20.15 3.53 -6.28
N GLU A 67 20.03 3.80 -4.99
CA GLU A 67 20.98 3.34 -3.96
C GLU A 67 21.03 1.80 -3.90
N VAL A 68 19.88 1.13 -3.96
CA VAL A 68 19.82 -0.34 -4.06
C VAL A 68 20.41 -0.85 -5.37
N MET A 69 20.07 -0.22 -6.50
CA MET A 69 20.58 -0.63 -7.82
C MET A 69 22.10 -0.43 -7.97
N ALA A 70 22.65 0.55 -7.26
CA ALA A 70 24.08 0.86 -7.25
C ALA A 70 24.87 0.06 -6.20
N ASP A 71 24.23 -0.87 -5.47
CA ASP A 71 24.84 -1.68 -4.41
C ASP A 71 25.46 -0.83 -3.27
N LEU A 72 24.83 0.32 -2.95
CA LEU A 72 25.30 1.23 -1.91
C LEU A 72 24.81 0.85 -0.50
N GLY A 73 23.88 -0.09 -0.41
CA GLY A 73 23.29 -0.53 0.85
C GLY A 73 21.85 -0.98 0.66
N ILE A 74 21.32 -1.66 1.67
CA ILE A 74 19.90 -2.05 1.71
C ILE A 74 19.07 -1.15 2.64
N THR A 75 19.73 -0.28 3.40
CA THR A 75 19.15 0.63 4.39
C THR A 75 19.57 2.05 4.12
N ASP A 76 18.64 2.97 4.30
CA ASP A 76 18.85 4.42 4.28
C ASP A 76 19.70 4.86 5.48
N ASP A 77 20.78 5.61 5.22
CA ASP A 77 21.73 6.06 6.24
C ASP A 77 21.11 7.00 7.27
N GLU A 78 20.07 7.77 6.89
CA GLU A 78 19.46 8.76 7.78
C GLU A 78 18.53 8.11 8.81
N SER A 79 17.72 7.13 8.38
CA SER A 79 16.70 6.48 9.20
C SER A 79 17.12 5.11 9.72
N GLY A 80 18.10 4.46 9.10
CA GLY A 80 18.45 3.06 9.31
C GLY A 80 17.40 2.06 8.81
N LEU A 81 16.37 2.52 8.06
CA LEU A 81 15.28 1.69 7.56
C LEU A 81 15.54 1.24 6.12
N LEU A 82 14.90 0.14 5.71
CA LEU A 82 15.10 -0.41 4.36
C LEU A 82 14.72 0.58 3.26
N HIS A 83 15.57 0.73 2.25
CA HIS A 83 15.26 1.51 1.04
C HIS A 83 13.96 1.04 0.39
N LEU A 84 13.75 -0.28 0.32
CA LEU A 84 12.50 -0.87 -0.20
C LEU A 84 11.25 -0.43 0.57
N ALA A 85 11.38 -0.18 1.88
CA ALA A 85 10.28 0.30 2.71
C ALA A 85 9.96 1.77 2.42
N HIS A 86 10.99 2.60 2.24
CA HIS A 86 10.83 3.99 1.80
C HIS A 86 10.21 4.06 0.41
N GLU A 87 10.64 3.22 -0.53
CA GLU A 87 10.05 3.14 -1.85
C GLU A 87 8.55 2.78 -1.81
N ALA A 88 8.19 1.78 -1.01
CA ALA A 88 6.80 1.37 -0.82
C ALA A 88 5.96 2.49 -0.19
N CYS A 89 6.51 3.19 0.82
CA CYS A 89 5.84 4.32 1.46
C CYS A 89 5.63 5.48 0.48
N ASN A 90 6.66 5.85 -0.29
CA ASN A 90 6.57 6.90 -1.31
C ASN A 90 5.56 6.54 -2.42
N ALA A 91 5.54 5.27 -2.85
CA ALA A 91 4.55 4.79 -3.82
C ALA A 91 3.11 4.87 -3.26
N LEU A 92 2.92 4.61 -1.97
CA LEU A 92 1.61 4.79 -1.32
C LEU A 92 1.19 6.26 -1.27
N PHE A 93 2.11 7.19 -1.01
CA PHE A 93 1.81 8.62 -1.07
C PHE A 93 1.37 9.06 -2.47
N LEU A 94 2.09 8.65 -3.50
CA LEU A 94 1.73 8.94 -4.90
C LEU A 94 0.37 8.32 -5.26
N LEU A 95 0.13 7.07 -4.88
CA LEU A 95 -1.14 6.38 -5.14
C LEU A 95 -2.31 7.07 -4.42
N GLU A 96 -2.12 7.47 -3.17
CA GLU A 96 -3.14 8.17 -2.39
C GLU A 96 -3.43 9.57 -2.93
N GLN A 97 -2.41 10.31 -3.38
CA GLN A 97 -2.59 11.60 -4.05
C GLN A 97 -3.37 11.44 -5.36
N ALA A 98 -3.02 10.44 -6.17
CA ALA A 98 -3.75 10.13 -7.40
C ALA A 98 -5.21 9.73 -7.11
N ALA A 99 -5.45 8.91 -6.07
CA ALA A 99 -6.79 8.51 -5.66
C ALA A 99 -7.62 9.68 -5.10
N ALA A 100 -7.00 10.58 -4.33
CA ALA A 100 -7.65 11.75 -3.74
C ALA A 100 -8.10 12.78 -4.77
N ALA A 101 -7.51 12.76 -5.97
CA ALA A 101 -7.92 13.62 -7.08
C ALA A 101 -9.21 13.15 -7.79
N LEU A 102 -9.70 11.94 -7.50
CA LEU A 102 -10.86 11.33 -8.16
C LEU A 102 -12.17 11.65 -7.42
N SER A 103 -13.26 11.74 -8.17
CA SER A 103 -14.60 11.70 -7.59
C SER A 103 -14.89 10.32 -6.98
N PRO A 104 -15.84 10.20 -6.04
CA PRO A 104 -16.21 8.91 -5.46
C PRO A 104 -16.66 7.85 -6.48
N ASN A 105 -17.20 8.27 -7.62
CA ASN A 105 -17.63 7.33 -8.66
C ASN A 105 -16.45 6.85 -9.51
N GLU A 106 -15.55 7.75 -9.90
CA GLU A 106 -14.32 7.36 -10.61
C GLU A 106 -13.48 6.40 -9.77
N PHE A 107 -13.31 6.70 -8.47
CA PHE A 107 -12.60 5.82 -7.55
C PHE A 107 -13.26 4.43 -7.47
N ARG A 108 -14.59 4.35 -7.39
CA ARG A 108 -15.31 3.06 -7.35
C ARG A 108 -15.11 2.24 -8.62
N GLU A 109 -15.05 2.89 -9.78
CA GLU A 109 -14.82 2.19 -11.04
C GLU A 109 -13.40 1.61 -11.13
N LEU A 110 -12.39 2.28 -10.55
CA LEU A 110 -11.03 1.73 -10.45
C LEU A 110 -10.91 0.50 -9.53
N LEU A 111 -11.88 0.26 -8.65
CA LEU A 111 -11.90 -0.93 -7.79
C LEU A 111 -12.48 -2.17 -8.50
N ARG A 112 -12.95 -2.03 -9.74
CA ARG A 112 -13.46 -3.14 -10.55
C ARG A 112 -12.34 -3.69 -11.45
N PHE A 113 -12.31 -5.01 -11.60
CA PHE A 113 -11.36 -5.69 -12.47
C PHE A 113 -12.08 -6.73 -13.34
N ASN A 114 -11.58 -6.90 -14.58
CA ASN A 114 -12.06 -7.94 -15.48
C ASN A 114 -11.76 -9.33 -14.91
N PRO A 115 -12.59 -10.35 -15.20
CA PRO A 115 -12.31 -11.71 -14.77
C PRO A 115 -10.94 -12.17 -15.30
N PRO A 116 -10.10 -12.83 -14.47
CA PRO A 116 -8.78 -13.28 -14.90
C PRO A 116 -8.91 -14.34 -16.01
N PRO A 117 -7.92 -14.46 -16.92
CA PRO A 117 -7.96 -15.46 -17.98
C PRO A 117 -8.06 -16.88 -17.40
N LEU A 118 -8.96 -17.70 -17.94
CA LEU A 118 -9.24 -19.04 -17.42
C LEU A 118 -8.13 -20.08 -17.74
N GLY A 119 -7.29 -19.79 -18.75
CA GLY A 119 -6.25 -20.72 -19.24
C GLY A 119 -5.07 -20.96 -18.28
N HIS A 120 -4.91 -20.16 -17.23
CA HIS A 120 -3.78 -20.28 -16.29
C HIS A 120 -4.06 -21.21 -15.09
N LYS A 121 -5.28 -21.72 -14.94
CA LYS A 121 -5.68 -22.60 -13.83
C LYS A 121 -5.73 -24.09 -14.19
N GLN A 122 -5.35 -24.46 -15.42
CA GLN A 122 -5.29 -25.84 -15.90
C GLN A 122 -3.83 -26.24 -16.15
N LYS A 123 -3.04 -26.40 -15.09
CA LYS A 123 -1.79 -27.18 -15.08
C LYS A 123 -1.60 -27.78 -13.70
#